data_AF-A0A3D1AL46-F1
#
_entry.id   AF-A0A3D1AL46-F1
#
_cell.length_a   1.000
_cell.length_b   1.000
_cell.length_c   1.000
_cell.angle_alpha   90.00
_cell.angle_beta   90.00
_cell.angle_gamma   90.00
#
_symmetry.space_group_name_H-M   'P 1'
#
loop_
_entity.id
_entity.type
_entity.pdbx_description
1 polymer ?
#
loop_
_entity_poly.entity_id
_entity_poly.type
_entity_poly.pdbx_seq_one_letter_code
_entity_poly.pdbx_strand_id
1 'polypeptide(L)'
;MVSIEIDDEIFNYLKSLAEPFVDTPNTVLRRLLFTECSPPHETSTKEKTSVNPSKSQQSSSVVFASSYLQDRYGEKFRTKAPFRTMFESEKHLIYFQNFNKSGTINLWYRLSESSLNTLRETTKIAIVCFTNPSENIIIEIPMKDIDKQIIKCSWSKDFLEVNIDPTNLRWRELDWSLQQYLTRSGSEEVSK
;
A
#
# COMPACT_ATOMS: atom_id res chain seq x y z
N MET A 1 2.66 -20.53 10.45
CA MET A 1 3.52 -20.22 9.28
C MET A 1 4.30 -21.47 8.96
N VAL A 2 4.23 -21.93 7.71
CA VAL A 2 5.02 -23.11 7.28
C VAL A 2 6.35 -22.57 6.76
N SER A 3 7.45 -22.98 7.38
CA SER A 3 8.80 -22.72 6.87
C SER A 3 9.08 -23.77 5.80
N ILE A 4 9.46 -23.34 4.61
CA ILE A 4 9.90 -24.23 3.53
C ILE A 4 11.42 -24.10 3.49
N GLU A 5 12.10 -25.19 3.82
CA GLU A 5 13.56 -25.28 3.73
C GLU A 5 13.96 -25.80 2.36
N ILE A 6 15.02 -25.23 1.80
CA ILE A 6 15.60 -25.65 0.52
C ILE A 6 16.75 -26.59 0.85
N ASP A 7 16.75 -27.79 0.27
CA ASP A 7 17.85 -28.73 0.43
C ASP A 7 19.13 -28.26 -0.29
N ASP A 8 20.27 -28.83 0.09
CA ASP A 8 21.58 -28.43 -0.42
C ASP A 8 21.74 -28.70 -1.92
N GLU A 9 21.07 -29.72 -2.46
CA GLU A 9 21.15 -30.07 -3.88
C GLU A 9 20.47 -29.00 -4.74
N ILE A 10 19.24 -28.63 -4.37
CA ILE A 10 18.48 -27.56 -5.00
C ILE A 10 19.19 -26.22 -4.81
N PHE A 11 19.78 -25.96 -3.64
CA PHE A 11 20.55 -24.74 -3.42
C PHE A 11 21.75 -24.64 -4.37
N ASN A 12 22.52 -25.72 -4.53
CA ASN A 12 23.65 -25.77 -5.45
C ASN A 12 23.22 -25.65 -6.92
N TYR A 13 22.09 -26.25 -7.28
CA TYR A 13 21.49 -26.10 -8.60
C TYR A 13 21.11 -24.65 -8.89
N LEU A 14 20.38 -23.98 -7.97
CA LEU A 14 20.03 -22.57 -8.12
C LEU A 14 21.26 -21.68 -8.21
N LYS A 15 22.32 -21.99 -7.45
CA LYS A 15 23.59 -21.26 -7.50
C LYS A 15 24.29 -21.37 -8.86
N SER A 16 24.20 -22.53 -9.52
CA SER A 16 24.77 -22.72 -10.87
C SER A 16 24.05 -21.91 -11.96
N LEU A 17 22.79 -21.52 -11.70
CA LEU A 17 21.95 -20.76 -12.62
C LEU A 17 21.93 -19.26 -12.29
N ALA A 18 22.59 -18.84 -11.21
CA ALA A 18 22.59 -17.47 -10.72
C ALA A 18 23.71 -16.64 -11.37
N GLU A 19 23.41 -15.40 -11.74
CA GLU A 19 24.45 -14.42 -12.02
C GLU A 19 25.06 -13.90 -10.69
N PRO A 20 26.39 -13.99 -10.52
CA PRO A 20 27.04 -13.56 -9.27
C PRO A 20 26.74 -12.10 -8.94
N PHE A 21 26.38 -11.84 -7.68
CA PHE A 21 26.07 -10.50 -7.13
C PHE A 21 24.83 -9.79 -7.71
N VAL A 22 24.16 -10.41 -8.69
CA VAL A 22 22.93 -9.90 -9.30
C VAL A 22 21.73 -10.72 -8.84
N ASP A 23 21.88 -12.05 -8.80
CA ASP A 23 20.78 -12.97 -8.51
C ASP A 23 20.75 -13.43 -7.03
N THR A 24 19.52 -13.57 -6.51
CA THR A 24 19.22 -14.25 -5.24
C THR A 24 18.49 -15.57 -5.55
N PRO A 25 18.43 -16.55 -4.61
CA PRO A 25 17.71 -17.80 -4.85
C PRO A 25 16.26 -17.58 -5.32
N ASN A 26 15.59 -16.57 -4.78
CA ASN A 26 14.22 -16.22 -5.17
C ASN A 26 14.12 -15.58 -6.57
N THR A 27 15.13 -14.84 -7.04
CA THR A 27 15.12 -14.29 -8.42
C THR A 27 15.36 -15.40 -9.44
N VAL A 28 16.27 -16.34 -9.14
CA VAL A 28 16.50 -17.53 -9.96
C VAL A 28 15.24 -18.40 -10.01
N LEU A 29 14.60 -18.67 -8.87
CA LEU A 29 13.34 -19.43 -8.82
C LEU A 29 12.22 -18.74 -9.61
N ARG A 30 12.11 -17.40 -9.52
CA ARG A 30 11.13 -16.66 -10.31
C ARG A 30 11.35 -16.80 -11.81
N ARG A 31 12.62 -16.76 -12.25
CA ARG A 31 13.00 -16.95 -13.66
C ARG A 31 12.67 -18.37 -14.15
N LEU A 32 12.91 -19.38 -13.32
CA LEU A 32 12.66 -20.79 -13.66
C LEU A 32 11.18 -21.16 -13.64
N LEU A 33 10.40 -20.62 -12.71
CA LEU A 33 9.00 -21.02 -12.49
C LEU A 33 7.99 -20.12 -13.22
N PHE A 34 8.35 -18.88 -13.54
CA PHE A 34 7.43 -17.87 -14.09
C PHE A 34 8.01 -17.17 -15.33
N THR A 35 8.47 -17.95 -16.31
CA THR A 35 9.24 -17.54 -17.50
C THR A 35 8.55 -16.52 -18.44
N GLU A 36 7.34 -16.03 -18.15
CA GLU A 36 6.59 -15.08 -19.00
C GLU A 36 6.33 -13.69 -18.38
N CYS A 37 7.30 -13.09 -17.68
CA CYS A 37 7.25 -11.64 -17.40
C CYS A 37 8.64 -11.04 -17.16
N SER A 38 9.37 -10.77 -18.23
CA SER A 38 10.48 -9.82 -18.19
C SER A 38 9.99 -8.43 -18.65
N PRO A 39 10.09 -7.37 -17.83
CA PRO A 39 10.26 -6.04 -18.38
C PRO A 39 11.67 -5.94 -19.03
N PRO A 40 11.84 -5.10 -20.07
CA PRO A 40 13.06 -5.07 -20.87
C PRO A 40 14.27 -4.62 -20.05
N HIS A 41 15.35 -5.39 -20.14
CA HIS A 41 16.67 -5.06 -19.63
C HIS A 41 17.25 -3.91 -20.48
N GLU A 42 17.26 -2.70 -19.92
CA GLU A 42 18.09 -1.62 -20.45
C GLU A 42 19.55 -1.94 -20.14
N THR A 43 20.32 -2.24 -21.19
CA THR A 43 21.78 -2.15 -21.19
C THR A 43 22.17 -0.69 -21.03
N SER A 44 22.69 -0.31 -19.87
CA SER A 44 23.40 0.97 -19.72
C SER A 44 24.79 0.75 -19.16
N THR A 45 25.74 0.81 -20.09
CA THR A 45 27.15 1.06 -19.87
C THR A 45 27.33 2.30 -18.98
N LYS A 46 27.93 2.07 -17.81
CA LYS A 46 28.76 2.98 -17.00
C LYS A 46 28.62 4.48 -17.31
N GLU A 47 27.97 5.20 -16.40
CA GLU A 47 28.59 6.42 -15.87
C GLU A 47 28.27 6.57 -14.37
N LYS A 48 29.30 6.91 -13.62
CA LYS A 48 29.36 6.90 -12.17
C LYS A 48 28.46 7.98 -11.59
N THR A 49 27.37 7.61 -10.93
CA THR A 49 26.93 8.36 -9.75
C THR A 49 26.22 7.42 -8.78
N SER A 50 26.81 7.31 -7.59
CA SER A 50 26.24 6.63 -6.44
C SER A 50 24.87 7.22 -6.10
N VAL A 51 23.79 6.47 -6.35
CA VAL A 51 22.48 6.78 -5.77
C VAL A 51 21.79 5.48 -5.35
N ASN A 52 21.56 5.38 -4.04
CA ASN A 52 20.85 4.31 -3.35
C ASN A 52 19.51 3.94 -4.05
N PRO A 53 19.19 2.64 -4.22
CA PRO A 53 17.97 2.19 -4.91
C PRO A 53 16.68 2.29 -4.07
N SER A 54 16.64 3.08 -2.99
CA SER A 54 15.48 3.14 -2.08
C SER A 54 14.57 4.37 -2.22
N LYS A 55 14.86 5.31 -3.13
CA LYS A 55 14.10 6.59 -3.24
C LYS A 55 13.07 6.65 -4.38
N SER A 56 13.17 5.82 -5.42
CA SER A 56 12.33 5.97 -6.63
C SER A 56 10.88 5.53 -6.43
N GLN A 57 10.60 4.53 -5.59
CA GLN A 57 9.22 4.11 -5.27
C GLN A 57 8.58 4.93 -4.14
N GLN A 58 9.36 5.61 -3.30
CA GLN A 58 8.86 6.42 -2.19
C GLN A 58 8.34 7.79 -2.63
N SER A 59 8.91 8.38 -3.69
CA SER A 59 8.45 9.67 -4.23
C SER A 59 7.06 9.57 -4.86
N SER A 60 6.74 8.46 -5.55
CA SER A 60 5.46 8.30 -6.24
C SER A 60 4.26 8.29 -5.29
N SER A 61 4.40 7.67 -4.11
CA SER A 61 3.32 7.57 -3.11
C SER A 61 2.91 8.92 -2.52
N VAL A 62 3.88 9.78 -2.21
CA VAL A 62 3.63 11.11 -1.66
C VAL A 62 3.08 12.05 -2.74
N VAL A 63 3.60 11.94 -3.96
CA VAL A 63 3.10 12.70 -5.12
C VAL A 63 1.65 12.32 -5.42
N PHE A 64 1.33 11.02 -5.45
CA PHE A 64 -0.04 10.52 -5.64
C PHE A 64 -1.00 11.06 -4.57
N ALA A 65 -0.64 10.91 -3.29
CA ALA A 65 -1.47 11.42 -2.19
C ALA A 65 -1.69 12.93 -2.29
N SER A 66 -0.63 13.70 -2.63
CA SER A 66 -0.71 15.15 -2.74
C SER A 66 -1.62 15.60 -3.89
N SER A 67 -1.51 14.96 -5.06
CA SER A 67 -2.40 15.21 -6.22
C SER A 67 -3.85 14.92 -5.85
N TYR A 68 -4.10 13.74 -5.27
CA TYR A 68 -5.45 13.33 -4.89
C TYR A 68 -6.08 14.27 -3.86
N LEU A 69 -5.30 14.71 -2.85
CA LEU A 69 -5.78 15.65 -1.84
C LEU A 69 -6.18 17.00 -2.44
N GLN A 70 -5.39 17.49 -3.39
CA GLN A 70 -5.67 18.74 -4.09
C GLN A 70 -6.96 18.64 -4.92
N ASP A 71 -7.12 17.56 -5.68
CA ASP A 71 -8.28 17.36 -6.54
C ASP A 71 -9.57 17.11 -5.74
N ARG A 72 -9.48 16.38 -4.63
CA ARG A 72 -10.65 15.94 -3.85
C ARG A 72 -11.17 16.99 -2.86
N TYR A 73 -10.26 17.70 -2.18
CA TYR A 73 -10.63 18.57 -1.06
C TYR A 73 -10.41 20.06 -1.35
N GLY A 74 -9.53 20.41 -2.30
CA GLY A 74 -9.19 21.81 -2.61
C GLY A 74 -8.56 22.58 -1.44
N GLU A 75 -8.10 21.88 -0.40
CA GLU A 75 -7.51 22.44 0.81
C GLU A 75 -5.98 22.40 0.76
N LYS A 76 -5.33 23.27 1.54
CA LYS A 76 -3.89 23.22 1.74
C LYS A 76 -3.56 22.20 2.83
N PHE A 77 -2.91 21.11 2.44
CA PHE A 77 -2.43 20.08 3.35
C PHE A 77 -0.95 20.25 3.67
N ARG A 78 -0.56 19.92 4.90
CA ARG A 78 0.83 19.72 5.32
C ARG A 78 1.04 18.31 5.85
N THR A 79 2.24 17.78 5.74
CA THR A 79 2.56 16.47 6.34
C THR A 79 2.59 16.55 7.87
N LYS A 80 1.95 15.59 8.54
CA LYS A 80 1.92 15.48 10.01
C LYS A 80 3.04 14.57 10.50
N ALA A 81 4.13 15.15 11.00
CA ALA A 81 5.20 14.39 11.63
C ALA A 81 4.67 13.58 12.85
N PRO A 82 5.20 12.36 13.11
CA PRO A 82 6.28 11.67 12.37
C PRO A 82 5.81 10.89 11.12
N PHE A 83 4.51 10.93 10.79
CA PHE A 83 3.92 10.09 9.75
C PHE A 83 4.07 10.72 8.36
N ARG A 84 4.89 10.09 7.50
CA ARG A 84 5.21 10.60 6.15
C ARG A 84 4.00 10.69 5.22
N THR A 85 3.02 9.81 5.42
CA THR A 85 1.82 9.70 4.59
C THR A 85 0.55 10.17 5.32
N MET A 86 0.72 10.91 6.42
CA MET A 86 -0.40 11.56 7.10
C MET A 86 -0.36 13.05 6.78
N PHE A 87 -1.50 13.58 6.38
CA PHE A 87 -1.65 14.95 5.92
C PHE A 87 -2.74 15.65 6.72
N GLU A 88 -2.48 16.88 7.10
CA GLU A 88 -3.34 17.69 7.95
C GLU A 88 -3.68 19.01 7.25
N SER A 89 -4.96 19.37 7.27
CA SER A 89 -5.47 20.70 6.90
C SER A 89 -6.16 21.35 8.12
N GLU A 90 -6.87 22.46 7.92
CA GLU A 90 -7.69 23.05 8.99
C GLU A 90 -8.83 22.12 9.44
N LYS A 91 -9.42 21.36 8.50
CA LYS A 91 -10.62 20.55 8.73
C LYS A 91 -10.35 19.05 8.80
N HIS A 92 -9.33 18.57 8.11
CA HIS A 92 -9.10 17.14 7.86
C HIS A 92 -7.76 16.66 8.42
N LEU A 93 -7.73 15.41 8.88
CA LEU A 93 -6.51 14.65 9.12
C LEU A 93 -6.63 13.34 8.34
N ILE A 94 -5.83 13.18 7.29
CA ILE A 94 -5.97 12.09 6.33
C ILE A 94 -4.71 11.24 6.37
N TYR A 95 -4.86 9.93 6.58
CA TYR A 95 -3.74 9.00 6.62
C TYR A 95 -3.77 8.01 5.46
N PHE A 96 -2.74 8.06 4.61
CA PHE A 96 -2.61 7.17 3.46
C PHE A 96 -1.80 5.93 3.81
N GLN A 97 -2.38 4.78 3.48
CA GLN A 97 -1.74 3.47 3.44
C GLN A 97 -1.69 3.03 1.98
N ASN A 98 -0.47 2.91 1.44
CA ASN A 98 -0.27 2.65 0.02
C ASN A 98 0.25 1.24 -0.20
N PHE A 99 -0.37 0.53 -1.13
CA PHE A 99 0.05 -0.77 -1.60
C PHE A 99 0.26 -0.68 -3.10
N ASN A 100 1.49 -0.80 -3.61
CA ASN A 100 1.78 -0.51 -5.02
C ASN A 100 2.21 -1.79 -5.77
N LYS A 101 1.27 -2.73 -5.90
CA LYS A 101 1.46 -3.98 -6.66
C LYS A 101 0.18 -4.30 -7.43
N SER A 102 0.34 -4.68 -8.69
CA SER A 102 -0.75 -5.11 -9.56
C SER A 102 -0.95 -6.63 -9.53
N GLY A 103 -2.14 -7.08 -9.90
CA GLY A 103 -2.47 -8.50 -10.04
C GLY A 103 -2.53 -9.24 -8.70
N THR A 104 -2.70 -8.52 -7.59
CA THR A 104 -2.75 -9.12 -6.27
C THR A 104 -4.17 -9.47 -5.89
N ILE A 105 -4.37 -10.68 -5.36
CA ILE A 105 -5.68 -11.15 -4.89
C ILE A 105 -6.11 -10.54 -3.55
N ASN A 106 -5.20 -9.85 -2.84
CA ASN A 106 -5.43 -9.25 -1.54
C ASN A 106 -4.55 -8.00 -1.38
N LEU A 107 -5.14 -6.93 -0.85
CA LEU A 107 -4.44 -5.71 -0.47
C LEU A 107 -4.19 -5.74 1.04
N TRP A 108 -2.92 -5.74 1.43
CA TRP A 108 -2.52 -5.83 2.83
C TRP A 108 -1.98 -4.50 3.34
N TYR A 109 -2.59 -3.99 4.42
CA TYR A 109 -2.17 -2.78 5.11
C TYR A 109 -2.08 -3.00 6.62
N ARG A 110 -1.40 -2.07 7.30
CA ARG A 110 -1.29 -2.07 8.76
C ARG A 110 -1.37 -0.66 9.30
N LEU A 111 -2.23 -0.46 10.29
CA LEU A 111 -2.29 0.78 11.08
C LEU A 111 -1.71 0.50 12.46
N SER A 112 -0.61 1.17 12.80
CA SER A 112 0.00 1.04 14.13
C SER A 112 -0.87 1.73 15.19
N GLU A 113 -0.75 1.28 16.43
CA GLU A 113 -1.39 1.92 17.60
C GLU A 113 -1.14 3.44 17.61
N SER A 114 0.11 3.87 17.40
CA SER A 114 0.48 5.29 17.37
C SER A 114 -0.29 6.09 16.30
N SER A 115 -0.48 5.51 15.11
CA SER A 115 -1.24 6.15 14.03
C SER A 115 -2.73 6.22 14.35
N LEU A 116 -3.29 5.17 14.97
CA LEU A 116 -4.69 5.10 15.37
C LEU A 116 -4.99 6.10 16.48
N ASN A 117 -4.14 6.18 17.50
CA ASN A 117 -4.32 7.14 18.60
C ASN A 117 -4.27 8.58 18.06
N THR A 118 -3.32 8.87 17.16
CA THR A 118 -3.24 10.19 16.51
C THR A 118 -4.51 10.54 15.73
N LEU A 119 -5.10 9.56 15.03
CA LEU A 119 -6.35 9.74 14.28
C LEU A 119 -7.58 9.87 15.20
N ARG A 120 -7.58 9.24 16.38
CA ARG A 120 -8.70 9.29 17.34
C ARG A 120 -8.69 10.53 18.21
N GLU A 121 -7.51 11.04 18.57
CA GLU A 121 -7.34 12.19 19.46
C GLU A 121 -7.58 13.54 18.76
N THR A 122 -7.64 13.55 17.43
CA THR A 122 -7.84 14.79 16.66
C THR A 122 -9.28 15.29 16.75
N THR A 123 -9.44 16.62 16.81
CA THR A 123 -10.75 17.28 16.67
C THR A 123 -11.19 17.44 15.21
N LYS A 124 -10.30 17.13 14.26
CA LYS A 124 -10.53 17.20 12.81
C LYS A 124 -11.34 16.00 12.30
N ILE A 125 -11.79 16.08 11.06
CA ILE A 125 -12.34 14.93 10.35
C ILE A 125 -11.19 13.98 10.01
N ALA A 126 -11.08 12.88 10.75
CA ALA A 126 -10.07 11.86 10.56
C ALA A 126 -10.51 10.81 9.52
N ILE A 127 -9.68 10.59 8.50
CA ILE A 127 -9.94 9.65 7.39
C ILE A 127 -8.71 8.78 7.17
N VAL A 128 -8.93 7.48 6.91
CA VAL A 128 -7.90 6.56 6.45
C VAL A 128 -8.14 6.23 4.99
N CYS A 129 -7.11 6.39 4.16
CA CYS A 129 -7.15 6.06 2.74
C CYS A 129 -6.31 4.82 2.47
N PHE A 130 -6.95 3.71 2.13
CA PHE A 130 -6.27 2.52 1.61
C PHE A 130 -6.17 2.64 0.10
N THR A 131 -4.95 2.71 -0.43
CA THR A 131 -4.74 2.97 -1.86
C THR A 131 -3.93 1.87 -2.53
N ASN A 132 -4.27 1.59 -3.79
CA ASN A 132 -3.42 0.88 -4.72
C ASN A 132 -3.28 1.68 -6.02
N PRO A 133 -2.24 2.53 -6.14
CA PRO A 133 -2.04 3.35 -7.34
C PRO A 133 -1.89 2.52 -8.62
N SER A 134 -1.30 1.32 -8.56
CA SER A 134 -1.11 0.46 -9.73
C SER A 134 -2.40 -0.08 -10.33
N GLU A 135 -3.48 -0.12 -9.53
CA GLU A 135 -4.82 -0.56 -9.94
C GLU A 135 -5.84 0.58 -9.82
N ASN A 136 -5.37 1.81 -9.57
CA ASN A 136 -6.20 3.00 -9.39
C ASN A 136 -7.31 2.85 -8.33
N ILE A 137 -7.03 2.09 -7.25
CA ILE A 137 -7.97 1.87 -6.15
C ILE A 137 -7.71 2.89 -5.05
N ILE A 138 -8.77 3.54 -4.57
CA ILE A 138 -8.75 4.42 -3.41
C ILE A 138 -9.98 4.10 -2.56
N ILE A 139 -9.77 3.69 -1.32
CA ILE A 139 -10.84 3.41 -0.35
C ILE A 139 -10.69 4.40 0.80
N GLU A 140 -11.62 5.36 0.90
CA GLU A 140 -11.63 6.41 1.93
C GLU A 140 -12.60 6.06 3.04
N ILE A 141 -12.09 5.76 4.24
CA ILE A 141 -12.92 5.37 5.37
C ILE A 141 -12.77 6.38 6.51
N PRO A 142 -13.87 7.03 6.95
CA PRO A 142 -13.85 7.86 8.16
C PRO A 142 -13.44 7.03 9.38
N MET A 143 -12.55 7.57 10.23
CA MET A 143 -12.08 6.87 11.43
C MET A 143 -13.23 6.47 12.36
N LYS A 144 -14.29 7.29 12.41
CA LYS A 144 -15.51 7.00 13.18
C LYS A 144 -16.19 5.70 12.76
N ASP A 145 -16.16 5.37 11.47
CA ASP A 145 -16.78 4.13 10.98
C ASP A 145 -15.88 2.92 11.20
N ILE A 146 -14.56 3.11 11.10
CA ILE A 146 -13.58 2.10 11.52
C ILE A 146 -13.79 1.73 12.99
N ASP A 147 -13.89 2.72 13.88
CA ASP A 147 -14.09 2.47 15.33
C ASP A 147 -15.42 1.76 15.61
N LYS A 148 -16.52 2.14 14.93
CA LYS A 148 -17.80 1.40 15.03
C LYS A 148 -17.63 -0.07 14.66
N GLN A 149 -16.90 -0.35 13.58
CA GLN A 149 -16.70 -1.72 13.11
C GLN A 149 -15.77 -2.51 14.05
N ILE A 150 -14.72 -1.89 14.59
CA ILE A 150 -13.84 -2.48 15.61
C ILE A 150 -14.64 -2.90 16.85
N ILE A 151 -15.50 -2.01 17.36
CA ILE A 151 -16.37 -2.28 18.52
C ILE A 151 -17.32 -3.43 18.19
N LYS A 152 -17.97 -3.39 17.03
CA LYS A 152 -18.90 -4.44 16.57
C LYS A 152 -18.23 -5.81 16.49
N CYS A 153 -17.00 -5.88 16.01
CA CYS A 153 -16.25 -7.13 15.84
C CYS A 153 -15.45 -7.53 17.08
N SER A 154 -15.53 -6.78 18.18
CA SER A 154 -14.76 -7.03 19.42
C SER A 154 -13.25 -7.19 19.16
N TRP A 155 -12.71 -6.36 18.27
CA TRP A 155 -11.29 -6.41 17.94
C TRP A 155 -10.44 -6.00 19.14
N SER A 156 -9.57 -6.91 19.61
CA SER A 156 -8.85 -6.76 20.88
C SER A 156 -7.41 -6.28 20.74
N LYS A 157 -6.89 -6.16 19.51
CA LYS A 157 -5.51 -5.69 19.28
C LYS A 157 -5.47 -4.16 19.24
N ASP A 158 -4.35 -3.61 19.70
CA ASP A 158 -3.98 -2.20 19.69
C ASP A 158 -3.62 -1.66 18.28
N PHE A 159 -3.34 -2.56 17.33
CA PHE A 159 -3.15 -2.26 15.92
C PHE A 159 -4.23 -2.89 15.03
N LEU A 160 -4.35 -2.41 13.79
CA LEU A 160 -5.23 -2.98 12.78
C LEU A 160 -4.42 -3.63 11.66
N GLU A 161 -4.74 -4.89 11.39
CA GLU A 161 -4.37 -5.61 10.17
C GLU A 161 -5.54 -5.51 9.21
N VAL A 162 -5.25 -5.05 7.99
CA VAL A 162 -6.26 -4.74 6.99
C VAL A 162 -5.98 -5.60 5.77
N ASN A 163 -6.78 -6.65 5.59
CA ASN A 163 -6.72 -7.51 4.41
C ASN A 163 -7.98 -7.31 3.58
N ILE A 164 -7.85 -6.55 2.49
CA ILE A 164 -8.95 -6.22 1.60
C ILE A 164 -8.91 -7.17 0.40
N ASP A 165 -10.02 -7.86 0.17
CA ASP A 165 -10.28 -8.51 -1.11
C ASP A 165 -10.65 -7.44 -2.14
N PRO A 166 -9.82 -7.16 -3.17
CA PRO A 166 -10.11 -6.12 -4.16
C PRO A 166 -11.28 -6.50 -5.08
N THR A 167 -11.60 -7.79 -5.22
CA THR A 167 -12.70 -8.26 -6.08
C THR A 167 -14.06 -7.96 -5.45
N ASN A 168 -14.17 -8.21 -4.14
CA ASN A 168 -15.41 -8.04 -3.39
C ASN A 168 -15.44 -6.74 -2.58
N LEU A 169 -14.33 -6.00 -2.56
CA LEU A 169 -14.09 -4.84 -1.71
C LEU A 169 -14.47 -5.13 -0.26
N ARG A 170 -13.97 -6.23 0.29
CA ARG A 170 -14.31 -6.66 1.65
C ARG A 170 -13.07 -6.75 2.52
N TRP A 171 -13.11 -6.10 3.67
CA TRP A 171 -12.14 -6.30 4.74
C TRP A 171 -12.44 -7.63 5.44
N ARG A 172 -11.55 -8.61 5.23
CA ARG A 172 -11.78 -10.00 5.68
C ARG A 172 -11.88 -10.14 7.20
N GLU A 173 -10.98 -9.52 7.95
CA GLU A 173 -10.92 -9.67 9.41
C GLU A 173 -12.16 -9.11 10.12
N LEU A 174 -12.77 -8.06 9.56
CA LEU A 174 -13.95 -7.41 10.11
C LEU A 174 -15.24 -7.81 9.39
N ASP A 175 -15.17 -8.77 8.44
CA ASP A 175 -16.29 -9.18 7.58
C ASP A 175 -16.95 -7.97 6.85
N TRP A 176 -16.22 -6.87 6.66
CA TRP A 176 -16.83 -5.58 6.36
C TRP A 176 -16.79 -5.24 4.87
N SER A 177 -17.96 -4.99 4.27
CA SER A 177 -18.03 -4.46 2.90
C SER A 177 -17.58 -2.99 2.85
N LEU A 178 -16.66 -2.71 1.95
CA LEU A 178 -16.04 -1.41 1.73
C LEU A 178 -16.53 -0.71 0.45
N GLN A 179 -17.51 -1.29 -0.26
CA GLN A 179 -17.99 -0.77 -1.55
C GLN A 179 -18.42 0.71 -1.46
N GLN A 180 -19.09 1.10 -0.37
CA GLN A 180 -19.55 2.47 -0.15
C GLN A 180 -18.41 3.48 0.09
N TYR A 181 -17.20 3.01 0.36
CA TYR A 181 -16.00 3.82 0.63
C TYR A 181 -15.05 3.88 -0.57
N LEU A 182 -15.37 3.16 -1.66
CA LEU A 182 -14.56 3.21 -2.87
C LEU A 182 -14.73 4.57 -3.56
N THR A 183 -13.62 5.29 -3.72
CA THR A 183 -13.57 6.51 -4.50
C THR A 183 -13.10 6.18 -5.92
N ARG A 184 -13.86 6.60 -6.92
CA ARG A 184 -13.41 6.59 -8.32
C ARG A 184 -12.61 7.87 -8.59
N SER A 185 -11.33 7.72 -8.92
CA SER A 185 -10.51 8.81 -9.46
C SER A 185 -10.86 8.99 -10.94
N GLY A 186 -11.86 9.83 -11.21
CA GLY A 186 -12.25 10.17 -12.58
C GLY A 186 -13.64 10.79 -12.64
N SER A 187 -13.70 12.00 -13.19
CA SER A 187 -14.88 12.81 -13.50
C SER A 187 -16.09 12.00 -13.97
N GLU A 188 -17.06 11.79 -13.09
CA GLU A 188 -18.47 11.71 -13.50
C GLU A 188 -19.12 13.02 -13.04
N GLU A 189 -19.18 13.97 -13.98
CA GLU A 189 -20.24 14.96 -13.96
C GLU A 189 -21.57 14.21 -13.83
N VAL A 190 -22.21 14.34 -12.68
CA VAL A 190 -23.61 13.97 -12.53
C VAL A 190 -24.42 14.97 -13.36
N SER A 191 -24.62 14.64 -14.63
CA SER A 191 -25.71 15.22 -15.41
C SER A 191 -27.02 14.52 -15.04
N LYS A 192 -27.88 15.33 -14.41
CA LYS A 192 -29.34 15.22 -14.22
C LYS A 192 -29.86 14.43 -13.03
#